data_AF-A0AAD6IL44-F1
#
_entry.id   AF-A0AAD6IL44-F1
#
_cell.length_a   1.000
_cell.length_b   1.000
_cell.length_c   1.000
_cell.angle_alpha   90.00
_cell.angle_beta   90.00
_cell.angle_gamma   90.00
#
_symmetry.space_group_name_H-M   'P 1'
#
loop_
_entity.id
_entity.type
_entity.pdbx_description
1 polymer ?
#
loop_
_entity_poly.entity_id
_entity_poly.type
_entity_poly.pdbx_seq_one_letter_code
_entity_poly.pdbx_strand_id
1 'polypeptide(L)'
;MASAGGRRWQQFFQEMVMIAGTSASAYFLVRYLLSRLDFDPESQKKEEQRQKSAAILRRLEGNDSDEDSPRRDGKRGRGQKKKELTLNQYEQAVAMDVVAPEDIAVSFEDIGGLDEIIEELKESVIYPLTMPHLYASTSSLLTAPSGVLLYGPPGCGKTMLAKALASESGACFINLHISTLTEKWYGDSNKLVNAVFSLARKLQPAIVFIDEIDAVLGTRRSGEHEASGMVKAEFMTHWDGLTSANSTGEPQRIVVLGATNRIQDIDEAILRRMPKKFPVTLPPTPSDFAFSA
;
A
#
# COMPACT_ATOMS: atom_id res chain seq x y z
N MET A 1 -34.99 -77.04 -31.74
CA MET A 1 -34.02 -75.93 -31.85
C MET A 1 -34.46 -74.74 -30.98
N ALA A 2 -34.37 -74.85 -29.65
CA ALA A 2 -34.73 -73.74 -28.74
C ALA A 2 -33.98 -73.85 -27.39
N SER A 3 -32.69 -73.51 -27.34
CA SER A 3 -31.89 -73.51 -26.09
C SER A 3 -30.67 -72.58 -26.12
N ALA A 4 -30.57 -71.69 -27.13
CA ALA A 4 -29.44 -70.78 -27.29
C ALA A 4 -29.75 -69.31 -26.90
N GLY A 5 -31.02 -68.92 -26.85
CA GLY A 5 -31.43 -67.53 -26.61
C GLY A 5 -31.32 -67.06 -25.16
N GLY A 6 -31.69 -67.91 -24.19
CA GLY A 6 -31.73 -67.54 -22.77
C GLY A 6 -30.37 -67.30 -22.13
N ARG A 7 -29.34 -68.07 -22.52
CA ARG A 7 -27.97 -67.91 -22.00
C ARG A 7 -27.28 -66.64 -22.50
N ARG A 8 -27.51 -66.24 -23.76
CA ARG A 8 -26.98 -64.98 -24.30
C ARG A 8 -27.62 -63.78 -23.60
N TRP A 9 -28.93 -63.80 -23.36
CA TRP A 9 -29.62 -62.71 -22.66
C TRP A 9 -29.17 -62.55 -21.20
N GLN A 10 -28.91 -63.66 -20.50
CA GLN A 10 -28.32 -63.61 -19.16
C GLN A 10 -26.90 -63.05 -19.17
N GLN A 11 -26.06 -63.41 -20.16
CA GLN A 11 -24.72 -62.84 -20.32
C GLN A 11 -24.76 -61.34 -20.62
N PHE A 12 -25.63 -60.90 -21.54
CA PHE A 12 -25.81 -59.48 -21.83
C PHE A 12 -26.26 -58.67 -20.60
N PHE A 13 -27.16 -59.23 -19.79
CA PHE A 13 -27.61 -58.57 -18.56
C PHE A 13 -26.48 -58.50 -17.52
N GLN A 14 -25.69 -59.55 -17.35
CA GLN A 14 -24.53 -59.57 -16.46
C GLN A 14 -23.44 -58.58 -16.91
N GLU A 15 -23.16 -58.48 -18.21
CA GLU A 15 -22.19 -57.52 -18.75
C GLU A 15 -22.66 -56.08 -18.55
N MET A 16 -23.94 -55.78 -18.76
CA MET A 16 -24.51 -54.45 -18.48
C MET A 16 -24.39 -54.06 -17.01
N VAL A 17 -24.69 -54.98 -16.09
CA VAL A 17 -24.56 -54.73 -14.64
C VAL A 17 -23.10 -54.50 -14.25
N MET A 18 -22.17 -55.26 -14.82
CA MET A 18 -20.74 -55.08 -14.57
C MET A 18 -20.23 -53.75 -15.11
N ILE A 19 -20.61 -53.35 -16.33
CA ILE A 19 -20.22 -52.06 -16.93
C ILE A 19 -20.79 -50.89 -16.11
N ALA A 20 -22.06 -50.98 -15.70
CA ALA A 20 -22.69 -49.98 -14.84
C ALA A 20 -22.00 -49.88 -13.47
N GLY A 21 -21.64 -51.02 -12.88
CA GLY A 21 -20.88 -51.07 -11.63
C GLY A 21 -19.50 -50.44 -11.75
N THR A 22 -18.73 -50.78 -12.79
CA THR A 22 -17.39 -50.23 -13.00
C THR A 22 -17.40 -48.73 -13.29
N SER A 23 -18.40 -48.25 -14.03
CA SER A 23 -18.54 -46.81 -14.32
C SER A 23 -18.97 -46.02 -13.09
N ALA A 24 -19.87 -46.57 -12.27
CA ALA A 24 -20.23 -45.96 -10.98
C ALA A 24 -19.03 -45.94 -10.01
N SER A 25 -18.29 -47.04 -9.87
CA SER A 25 -17.09 -47.09 -9.03
C SER A 25 -16.00 -46.14 -9.53
N ALA A 26 -15.78 -46.03 -10.84
CA ALA A 26 -14.85 -45.06 -11.42
C ALA A 26 -15.28 -43.62 -11.12
N TYR A 27 -16.57 -43.30 -11.25
CA TYR A 27 -17.11 -41.99 -10.91
C TYR A 27 -16.90 -41.65 -9.43
N PHE A 28 -17.22 -42.58 -8.52
CA PHE A 28 -17.00 -42.38 -7.08
C PHE A 28 -15.53 -42.26 -6.72
N LEU A 29 -14.64 -43.01 -7.40
CA LEU A 29 -13.21 -42.96 -7.15
C LEU A 29 -12.59 -41.65 -7.66
N VAL A 30 -13.01 -41.18 -8.83
CA VAL A 30 -12.64 -39.86 -9.35
C VAL A 30 -13.16 -38.75 -8.45
N ARG A 31 -14.41 -38.83 -7.99
CA ARG A 31 -15.00 -37.87 -7.06
C ARG A 31 -14.29 -37.88 -5.70
N TYR A 32 -13.92 -39.05 -5.20
CA TYR A 32 -13.14 -39.22 -3.96
C TYR A 32 -11.72 -38.65 -4.10
N LEU A 33 -11.07 -38.86 -5.25
CA LEU A 33 -9.74 -38.31 -5.55
C LEU A 33 -9.79 -36.79 -5.68
N LEU A 34 -10.81 -36.25 -6.38
CA LEU A 34 -11.05 -34.82 -6.51
C LEU A 34 -11.41 -34.17 -5.17
N SER A 35 -12.11 -34.86 -4.26
CA SER A 35 -12.37 -34.34 -2.91
C SER A 35 -11.15 -34.41 -1.98
N ARG A 36 -10.16 -35.26 -2.27
CA ARG A 36 -8.87 -35.26 -1.55
C ARG A 36 -7.89 -34.25 -2.12
N LEU A 37 -8.01 -33.95 -3.41
CA LEU A 37 -7.37 -32.84 -4.08
C LEU A 37 -8.31 -31.64 -4.00
N ASP A 38 -8.60 -31.15 -2.79
CA ASP A 38 -9.31 -29.87 -2.60
C ASP A 38 -8.48 -28.76 -3.25
N PHE A 39 -8.71 -28.59 -4.54
CA PHE A 39 -8.13 -27.56 -5.39
C PHE A 39 -8.95 -26.30 -5.13
N ASP A 40 -8.80 -25.73 -3.94
CA ASP A 40 -9.44 -24.46 -3.61
C ASP A 40 -8.62 -23.33 -4.26
N PRO A 41 -9.08 -22.75 -5.39
CA PRO A 41 -8.31 -21.74 -6.11
C PRO A 41 -8.08 -20.47 -5.28
N GLU A 42 -8.88 -20.23 -4.22
CA GLU A 42 -8.69 -19.11 -3.32
C GLU A 42 -7.52 -19.34 -2.37
N SER A 43 -7.29 -20.58 -1.92
CA SER A 43 -6.16 -20.92 -1.05
C SER A 43 -4.82 -20.70 -1.75
N GLN A 44 -4.69 -21.10 -3.02
CA GLN A 44 -3.48 -20.88 -3.82
C GLN A 44 -3.22 -19.40 -4.05
N LYS A 45 -4.25 -18.62 -4.41
CA LYS A 45 -4.13 -17.16 -4.54
C LYS A 45 -3.64 -16.53 -3.24
N LYS A 46 -4.18 -16.95 -2.09
CA LYS A 46 -3.77 -16.45 -0.77
C LYS A 46 -2.33 -16.84 -0.41
N GLU A 47 -1.92 -18.07 -0.72
CA GLU A 47 -0.55 -18.57 -0.50
C GLU A 47 0.46 -17.82 -1.38
N GLU A 48 0.15 -17.63 -2.67
CA GLU A 48 0.97 -16.85 -3.61
C GLU A 48 1.07 -15.39 -3.18
N GLN A 49 -0.05 -14.80 -2.77
CA GLN A 49 -0.09 -13.45 -2.23
C GLN A 49 0.82 -13.30 -1.02
N ARG A 50 0.74 -14.24 -0.07
CA ARG A 50 1.58 -14.27 1.13
C ARG A 50 3.06 -14.44 0.78
N GLN A 51 3.39 -15.29 -0.19
CA GLN A 51 4.76 -15.50 -0.63
C GLN A 51 5.34 -14.23 -1.30
N LYS A 52 4.57 -13.58 -2.18
CA LYS A 52 4.96 -12.32 -2.82
C LYS A 52 5.15 -11.21 -1.80
N SER A 53 4.20 -11.02 -0.88
CA SER A 53 4.34 -10.01 0.18
C SER A 53 5.54 -10.29 1.09
N ALA A 54 5.78 -11.57 1.47
CA ALA A 54 6.91 -11.93 2.32
C ALA A 54 8.26 -11.69 1.62
N ALA A 55 8.33 -11.88 0.30
CA ALA A 55 9.53 -11.59 -0.47
C ALA A 55 9.84 -10.08 -0.50
N ILE A 56 8.83 -9.24 -0.67
CA ILE A 56 8.97 -7.76 -0.62
C ILE A 56 9.46 -7.34 0.77
N LEU A 57 8.85 -7.85 1.85
CA LEU A 57 9.27 -7.52 3.22
C LEU A 57 10.69 -7.97 3.54
N ARG A 58 11.11 -9.14 3.07
CA ARG A 58 12.49 -9.60 3.26
C ARG A 58 13.51 -8.71 2.57
N ARG A 59 13.14 -8.08 1.46
CA ARG A 59 13.97 -7.07 0.79
C ARG A 59 14.04 -5.79 1.62
N LEU A 60 12.90 -5.33 2.12
CA LEU A 60 12.82 -4.16 3.02
C LEU A 60 13.63 -4.35 4.31
N GLU A 61 13.61 -5.55 4.91
CA GLU A 61 14.43 -5.87 6.11
C GLU A 61 15.93 -5.96 5.82
N GLY A 62 16.35 -6.09 4.55
CA GLY A 62 17.74 -6.26 4.14
C GLY A 62 18.60 -5.02 4.34
N ASN A 63 18.02 -3.82 4.27
CA ASN A 63 18.75 -2.59 3.95
C ASN A 63 19.08 -1.67 5.14
N ASP A 64 18.57 -1.97 6.33
CA ASP A 64 18.83 -1.20 7.58
C ASP A 64 20.29 -1.39 8.12
N SER A 65 21.21 -1.94 7.32
CA SER A 65 22.59 -2.29 7.72
C SER A 65 23.71 -1.38 7.21
N ASP A 66 23.46 -0.45 6.27
CA ASP A 66 24.54 0.23 5.54
C ASP A 66 24.65 1.76 5.73
N GLU A 67 23.88 2.39 6.63
CA GLU A 67 24.12 3.80 6.98
C GLU A 67 25.13 3.99 8.12
N ASP A 68 26.28 4.52 7.69
CA ASP A 68 27.52 4.82 8.38
C ASP A 68 27.34 5.79 9.57
N SER A 69 27.63 5.31 10.79
CA SER A 69 27.91 6.18 11.94
C SER A 69 29.43 6.18 12.18
N PRO A 70 30.10 7.34 12.23
CA PRO A 70 31.55 7.37 12.41
C PRO A 70 31.92 6.82 13.79
N ARG A 71 32.92 5.95 13.76
CA ARG A 71 33.50 5.20 14.86
C ARG A 71 33.74 6.06 16.10
N ARG A 72 33.06 5.75 17.20
CA ARG A 72 33.49 6.09 18.55
C ARG A 72 33.66 4.80 19.37
N ASP A 73 34.87 4.66 19.91
CA ASP A 73 35.37 3.48 20.60
C ASP A 73 34.45 2.93 21.70
N GLY A 74 34.39 1.60 21.78
CA GLY A 74 34.32 0.91 23.07
C GLY A 74 32.94 0.66 23.68
N LYS A 75 32.10 -0.16 23.03
CA LYS A 75 31.31 -1.22 23.70
C LYS A 75 30.53 -2.01 22.65
N ARG A 76 30.76 -3.33 22.61
CA ARG A 76 30.01 -4.29 21.80
C ARG A 76 28.52 -4.25 22.20
N GLY A 77 27.75 -3.43 21.50
CA GLY A 77 26.30 -3.41 21.54
C GLY A 77 25.75 -4.64 20.84
N ARG A 78 25.07 -5.47 21.62
CA ARG A 78 24.29 -6.64 21.23
C ARG A 78 23.41 -6.32 20.01
N GLY A 79 23.73 -6.92 18.86
CA GLY A 79 22.99 -6.74 17.61
C GLY A 79 21.49 -6.93 17.85
N GLN A 80 20.71 -5.92 17.47
CA GLN A 80 19.25 -6.01 17.49
C GLN A 80 18.87 -7.14 16.53
N LYS A 81 18.33 -8.24 17.08
CA LYS A 81 17.75 -9.32 16.27
C LYS A 81 16.69 -8.68 15.36
N LYS A 82 16.85 -8.79 14.04
CA LYS A 82 15.81 -8.50 13.04
C LYS A 82 14.51 -9.14 13.54
N LYS A 83 13.54 -8.32 13.94
CA LYS A 83 12.21 -8.82 14.29
C LYS A 83 11.54 -9.17 12.98
N GLU A 84 11.39 -10.46 12.71
CA GLU A 84 10.56 -10.96 11.61
C GLU A 84 9.19 -10.26 11.69
N LEU A 85 8.89 -9.42 10.70
CA LEU A 85 7.66 -8.64 10.67
C LEU A 85 6.46 -9.57 10.53
N THR A 86 5.76 -9.81 11.65
CA THR A 86 4.51 -10.57 11.62
C THR A 86 3.40 -9.70 11.05
N LEU A 87 2.95 -10.02 9.84
CA LEU A 87 1.86 -9.33 9.17
C LEU A 87 0.54 -10.06 9.29
N ASN A 88 -0.52 -9.30 9.60
CA ASN A 88 -1.89 -9.79 9.53
C ASN A 88 -2.37 -9.92 8.06
N GLN A 89 -3.54 -10.53 7.84
CA GLN A 89 -4.07 -10.75 6.48
C GLN A 89 -4.30 -9.46 5.68
N TYR A 90 -4.70 -8.37 6.35
CA TYR A 90 -4.95 -7.08 5.70
C TYR A 90 -3.63 -6.36 5.39
N GLU A 91 -2.64 -6.44 6.28
CA GLU A 91 -1.29 -5.92 6.07
C GLU A 91 -0.57 -6.64 4.94
N GLN A 92 -0.77 -7.96 4.78
CA GLN A 92 -0.24 -8.72 3.64
C GLN A 92 -0.81 -8.24 2.30
N ALA A 93 -2.09 -7.84 2.27
CA ALA A 93 -2.69 -7.26 1.07
C ALA A 93 -2.06 -5.90 0.75
N VAL A 94 -1.91 -5.02 1.74
CA VAL A 94 -1.28 -3.70 1.56
C VAL A 94 0.21 -3.81 1.24
N ALA A 95 0.90 -4.84 1.74
CA ALA A 95 2.33 -5.06 1.51
C ALA A 95 2.69 -5.26 0.03
N MET A 96 1.72 -5.57 -0.84
CA MET A 96 1.95 -5.64 -2.29
C MET A 96 2.07 -4.26 -2.93
N ASP A 97 1.47 -3.25 -2.32
CA ASP A 97 1.47 -1.87 -2.78
C ASP A 97 2.64 -1.07 -2.16
N VAL A 98 3.50 -1.75 -1.40
CA VAL A 98 4.72 -1.19 -0.81
C VAL A 98 5.87 -1.34 -1.79
N VAL A 99 6.54 -0.23 -2.06
CA VAL A 99 7.75 -0.14 -2.87
C VAL A 99 8.91 0.27 -1.97
N ALA A 100 9.98 -0.50 -2.01
CA ALA A 100 11.22 -0.19 -1.30
C ALA A 100 11.90 1.02 -1.95
N PRO A 101 12.65 1.85 -1.19
CA PRO A 101 13.30 3.03 -1.74
C PRO A 101 14.19 2.73 -2.96
N GLU A 102 14.86 1.57 -2.95
CA GLU A 102 15.81 1.17 -3.99
C GLU A 102 15.12 0.68 -5.28
N ASP A 103 13.86 0.27 -5.17
CA ASP A 103 13.04 -0.14 -6.31
C ASP A 103 12.40 1.07 -7.02
N ILE A 104 12.55 2.28 -6.46
CA ILE A 104 12.04 3.53 -7.05
C ILE A 104 13.05 4.04 -8.08
N ALA A 105 12.74 3.84 -9.36
CA ALA A 105 13.61 4.24 -10.47
C ALA A 105 13.49 5.73 -10.87
N VAL A 106 13.03 6.62 -9.98
CA VAL A 106 12.78 8.04 -10.29
C VAL A 106 13.46 8.90 -9.23
N SER A 107 14.26 9.86 -9.66
CA SER A 107 14.96 10.85 -8.83
C SER A 107 14.42 12.27 -9.07
N PHE A 108 14.88 13.25 -8.29
CA PHE A 108 14.55 14.66 -8.58
C PHE A 108 15.16 15.16 -9.89
N GLU A 109 16.25 14.56 -10.38
CA GLU A 109 16.88 14.92 -11.65
C GLU A 109 15.99 14.61 -12.85
N ASP A 110 15.06 13.65 -12.70
CA ASP A 110 14.08 13.27 -13.73
C ASP A 110 12.90 14.26 -13.83
N ILE A 111 12.84 15.26 -12.95
CA ILE A 111 11.73 16.21 -12.81
C ILE A 111 12.17 17.58 -13.28
N GLY A 112 11.59 18.06 -14.38
CA GLY A 112 11.89 19.39 -14.92
C GLY A 112 10.95 20.49 -14.42
N GLY A 113 11.51 21.67 -14.14
CA GLY A 113 10.74 22.92 -13.97
C GLY A 113 10.02 23.09 -12.65
N LEU A 114 10.35 22.28 -11.64
CA LEU A 114 9.76 22.32 -10.29
C LEU A 114 10.81 22.56 -9.20
N ASP A 115 11.95 23.18 -9.53
CA ASP A 115 13.12 23.30 -8.65
C ASP A 115 12.78 23.94 -7.28
N GLU A 116 11.98 25.02 -7.29
CA GLU A 116 11.55 25.70 -6.05
C GLU A 116 10.71 24.79 -5.14
N ILE A 117 9.81 23.99 -5.75
CA ILE A 117 8.95 23.04 -5.03
C ILE A 117 9.78 21.87 -4.50
N ILE A 118 10.74 21.39 -5.29
CA ILE A 118 11.66 20.32 -4.89
C ILE A 118 12.48 20.77 -3.68
N GLU A 119 13.00 22.00 -3.70
CA GLU A 119 13.77 22.52 -2.58
C GLU A 119 12.93 22.66 -1.30
N GLU A 120 11.72 23.21 -1.39
CA GLU A 120 10.83 23.30 -0.23
C GLU A 120 10.40 21.90 0.26
N LEU A 121 10.21 20.92 -0.62
CA LEU A 121 9.93 19.53 -0.24
C LEU A 121 11.12 18.89 0.49
N LYS A 122 12.36 19.16 0.07
CA LYS A 122 13.56 18.68 0.77
C LYS A 122 13.60 19.22 2.20
N GLU A 123 13.44 20.52 2.35
CA GLU A 123 13.47 21.19 3.65
C GLU A 123 12.34 20.75 4.58
N SER A 124 11.13 20.61 4.03
CA SER A 124 9.93 20.36 4.82
C SER A 124 9.66 18.88 5.08
N VAL A 125 10.11 17.97 4.23
CA VAL A 125 9.80 16.54 4.32
C VAL A 125 11.06 15.69 4.48
N ILE A 126 12.06 15.85 3.61
CA ILE A 126 13.24 14.97 3.60
C ILE A 126 14.07 15.18 4.86
N TYR A 127 14.42 16.42 5.22
CA TYR A 127 15.29 16.67 6.37
C TYR A 127 14.66 16.21 7.70
N PRO A 128 13.37 16.48 7.98
CA PRO A 128 12.74 15.96 9.19
C PRO A 128 12.58 14.44 9.23
N LEU A 129 12.46 13.77 8.07
CA LEU A 129 12.37 12.30 7.99
C LEU A 129 13.72 11.62 8.19
N THR A 130 14.77 12.12 7.53
CA THR A 130 16.11 11.53 7.50
C THR A 130 16.95 11.91 8.73
N MET A 131 16.78 13.13 9.26
CA MET A 131 17.58 13.65 10.36
C MET A 131 16.75 13.96 11.62
N PRO A 132 15.99 12.99 12.17
CA PRO A 132 15.08 13.26 13.29
C PRO A 132 15.81 13.79 14.53
N HIS A 133 17.09 13.46 14.73
CA HIS A 133 17.89 13.90 15.87
C HIS A 133 18.12 15.42 15.92
N LEU A 134 18.21 16.09 14.76
CA LEU A 134 18.36 17.56 14.70
C LEU A 134 17.04 18.28 15.00
N TYR A 135 15.93 17.63 14.64
CA TYR A 135 14.59 18.21 14.73
C TYR A 135 13.86 17.82 16.03
N ALA A 136 14.25 16.73 16.69
CA ALA A 136 13.65 16.27 17.95
C ALA A 136 14.13 17.03 19.20
N SER A 137 15.37 17.55 19.21
CA SER A 137 15.95 18.21 20.38
C SER A 137 15.50 19.65 20.59
N THR A 138 15.00 20.30 19.54
CA THR A 138 14.83 21.76 19.51
C THR A 138 13.38 22.20 19.72
N SER A 139 12.38 21.43 19.28
CA SER A 139 10.94 21.57 19.61
C SER A 139 10.10 20.54 18.85
N SER A 140 8.96 20.10 19.40
CA SER A 140 8.00 19.22 18.66
C SER A 140 7.35 19.90 17.44
N LEU A 141 7.62 21.19 17.23
CA LEU A 141 7.16 21.98 16.07
C LEU A 141 8.01 21.73 14.81
N LEU A 142 9.14 21.03 14.96
CA LEU A 142 10.11 20.76 13.90
C LEU A 142 10.00 19.33 13.34
N THR A 143 9.02 18.54 13.80
CA THR A 143 8.79 17.18 13.29
C THR A 143 8.31 17.19 11.84
N ALA A 144 8.53 16.08 11.13
CA ALA A 144 7.99 15.91 9.78
C ALA A 144 6.49 16.24 9.74
N PRO A 145 6.03 16.97 8.71
CA PRO A 145 4.62 17.32 8.58
C PRO A 145 3.82 16.04 8.44
N SER A 146 2.74 15.90 9.21
CA SER A 146 1.90 14.70 9.14
C SER A 146 1.20 14.55 7.79
N GLY A 147 1.10 15.64 7.01
CA GLY A 147 0.44 15.65 5.72
C GLY A 147 1.03 16.65 4.73
N VAL A 148 1.15 16.23 3.48
CA VAL A 148 1.56 17.06 2.34
C VAL A 148 0.57 16.85 1.20
N LEU A 149 0.16 17.93 0.54
CA LEU A 149 -0.74 17.90 -0.60
C LEU A 149 -0.05 18.44 -1.86
N LEU A 150 0.02 17.62 -2.91
CA LEU A 150 0.40 18.03 -4.24
C LEU A 150 -0.87 18.28 -5.06
N TYR A 151 -1.05 19.48 -5.58
CA TYR A 151 -2.24 19.82 -6.37
C TYR A 151 -1.89 20.56 -7.65
N GLY A 152 -2.68 20.37 -8.69
CA GLY A 152 -2.47 21.05 -9.97
C GLY A 152 -3.03 20.25 -11.14
N PRO A 153 -2.89 20.73 -12.38
CA PRO A 153 -3.47 20.07 -13.55
C PRO A 153 -2.99 18.61 -13.69
N PRO A 154 -3.80 17.74 -14.32
CA PRO A 154 -3.37 16.38 -14.64
C PRO A 154 -2.15 16.41 -15.56
N GLY A 155 -1.27 15.42 -15.44
CA GLY A 155 -0.07 15.32 -16.29
C GLY A 155 1.12 16.19 -15.87
N CYS A 156 1.05 16.94 -14.78
CA CYS A 156 2.18 17.76 -14.28
C CYS A 156 3.18 16.98 -13.40
N GLY A 157 3.18 15.65 -13.43
CA GLY A 157 4.20 14.86 -12.71
C GLY A 157 4.03 14.70 -11.19
N LYS A 158 2.85 14.98 -10.61
CA LYS A 158 2.59 14.83 -9.15
C LYS A 158 3.00 13.45 -8.59
N THR A 159 2.61 12.37 -9.26
CA THR A 159 2.95 10.99 -8.87
C THR A 159 4.44 10.70 -9.04
N MET A 160 5.09 11.32 -10.03
CA MET A 160 6.53 11.20 -10.25
C MET A 160 7.32 11.93 -9.15
N LEU A 161 6.88 13.14 -8.77
CA LEU A 161 7.42 13.91 -7.65
C LEU A 161 7.27 13.18 -6.32
N ALA A 162 6.14 12.53 -6.09
CA ALA A 162 5.91 11.70 -4.91
C ALA A 162 6.90 10.52 -4.81
N LYS A 163 7.17 9.85 -5.94
CA LYS A 163 8.13 8.75 -6.01
C LYS A 163 9.56 9.25 -5.80
N ALA A 164 9.98 10.32 -6.48
CA ALA A 164 11.28 10.94 -6.28
C ALA A 164 11.50 11.33 -4.81
N LEU A 165 10.50 11.94 -4.17
CA LEU A 165 10.54 12.29 -2.76
C LEU A 165 10.80 11.08 -1.85
N ALA A 166 10.18 9.94 -2.14
CA ALA A 166 10.37 8.70 -1.38
C ALA A 166 11.76 8.09 -1.60
N SER A 167 12.24 8.06 -2.84
CA SER A 167 13.59 7.61 -3.18
C SER A 167 14.65 8.43 -2.44
N GLU A 168 14.53 9.76 -2.49
CA GLU A 168 15.51 10.70 -1.92
C GLU A 168 15.44 10.79 -0.39
N SER A 169 14.30 10.44 0.21
CA SER A 169 14.16 10.34 1.67
C SER A 169 14.54 8.97 2.23
N GLY A 170 14.86 7.98 1.38
CA GLY A 170 15.04 6.60 1.81
C GLY A 170 13.80 6.00 2.48
N ALA A 171 12.61 6.54 2.18
CA ALA A 171 11.36 6.15 2.83
C ALA A 171 10.64 5.07 2.03
N CYS A 172 10.08 4.08 2.74
CA CYS A 172 9.20 3.09 2.12
C CYS A 172 7.97 3.79 1.52
N PHE A 173 7.69 3.54 0.25
CA PHE A 173 6.57 4.16 -0.45
C PHE A 173 5.37 3.22 -0.46
N ILE A 174 4.29 3.60 0.19
CA ILE A 174 3.04 2.82 0.25
C ILE A 174 2.02 3.49 -0.66
N ASN A 175 1.74 2.87 -1.82
CA ASN A 175 0.79 3.43 -2.78
C ASN A 175 -0.64 2.99 -2.46
N LEU A 176 -1.42 3.86 -1.81
CA LEU A 176 -2.79 3.52 -1.44
C LEU A 176 -3.73 3.70 -2.64
N HIS A 177 -4.07 2.60 -3.30
CA HIS A 177 -5.04 2.58 -4.38
C HIS A 177 -6.48 2.67 -3.85
N ILE A 178 -7.27 3.57 -4.44
CA ILE A 178 -8.69 3.77 -4.12
C ILE A 178 -9.51 2.50 -4.36
N SER A 179 -9.20 1.75 -5.42
CA SER A 179 -9.84 0.46 -5.74
C SER A 179 -9.68 -0.56 -4.61
N THR A 180 -8.49 -0.62 -3.99
CA THR A 180 -8.20 -1.51 -2.86
C THR A 180 -9.09 -1.17 -1.66
N LEU A 181 -9.41 0.11 -1.48
CA LEU A 181 -10.41 0.52 -0.52
C LEU A 181 -11.79 0.10 -1.03
N THR A 182 -12.29 0.62 -2.17
CA THR A 182 -13.69 0.58 -2.63
C THR A 182 -14.29 -0.82 -2.83
N GLU A 183 -13.50 -1.81 -3.26
CA GLU A 183 -13.99 -3.18 -3.50
C GLU A 183 -14.49 -3.89 -2.22
N LYS A 184 -14.06 -3.44 -1.02
CA LYS A 184 -14.40 -4.08 0.27
C LYS A 184 -15.36 -3.29 1.15
N TRP A 185 -16.12 -2.35 0.57
CA TRP A 185 -16.91 -1.36 1.33
C TRP A 185 -18.15 -1.92 2.04
N TYR A 186 -18.34 -3.23 1.94
CA TYR A 186 -19.38 -3.96 2.68
C TYR A 186 -18.91 -4.51 4.04
N GLY A 187 -17.73 -4.12 4.56
CA GLY A 187 -17.41 -4.33 5.99
C GLY A 187 -15.92 -4.38 6.38
N ASP A 188 -15.01 -4.54 5.43
CA ASP A 188 -13.58 -4.77 5.73
C ASP A 188 -12.67 -3.55 5.45
N SER A 189 -13.23 -2.46 4.93
CA SER A 189 -12.51 -1.24 4.58
C SER A 189 -11.82 -0.57 5.77
N ASN A 190 -12.45 -0.53 6.95
CA ASN A 190 -11.82 0.01 8.17
C ASN A 190 -10.58 -0.78 8.59
N LYS A 191 -10.63 -2.11 8.46
CA LYS A 191 -9.49 -2.99 8.77
C LYS A 191 -8.34 -2.78 7.79
N LEU A 192 -8.63 -2.50 6.52
CA LEU A 192 -7.62 -2.13 5.54
C LEU A 192 -6.97 -0.80 5.88
N VAL A 193 -7.74 0.23 6.23
CA VAL A 193 -7.19 1.53 6.66
C VAL A 193 -6.26 1.34 7.87
N ASN A 194 -6.71 0.62 8.89
CA ASN A 194 -5.86 0.31 10.04
C ASN A 194 -4.59 -0.47 9.64
N ALA A 195 -4.71 -1.42 8.71
CA ALA A 195 -3.57 -2.18 8.19
C ALA A 195 -2.56 -1.29 7.46
N VAL A 196 -3.01 -0.29 6.68
CA VAL A 196 -2.13 0.68 6.00
C VAL A 196 -1.27 1.43 7.03
N PHE A 197 -1.90 2.03 8.04
CA PHE A 197 -1.17 2.78 9.05
C PHE A 197 -0.34 1.88 9.98
N SER A 198 -0.81 0.66 10.27
CA SER A 198 -0.07 -0.33 11.04
C SER A 198 1.20 -0.77 10.31
N LEU A 199 1.10 -1.03 9.00
CA LEU A 199 2.24 -1.37 8.16
C LEU A 199 3.20 -0.18 8.01
N ALA A 200 2.69 1.03 7.78
CA ALA A 200 3.51 2.25 7.75
C ALA A 200 4.31 2.43 9.04
N ARG A 201 3.71 2.16 10.22
CA ARG A 201 4.41 2.18 11.51
C ARG A 201 5.51 1.13 11.64
N LYS A 202 5.34 -0.04 11.02
CA LYS A 202 6.33 -1.13 11.01
C LYS A 202 7.50 -0.86 10.04
N LEU A 203 7.28 -0.07 9.00
CA LEU A 203 8.22 0.19 7.89
C LEU A 203 8.84 1.60 7.94
N GLN A 204 8.83 2.26 9.10
CA GLN A 204 9.35 3.63 9.20
C GLN A 204 10.85 3.72 8.86
N PRO A 205 11.32 4.73 8.11
CA PRO A 205 10.55 5.87 7.58
C PRO A 205 9.63 5.49 6.40
N ALA A 206 8.41 6.03 6.38
CA ALA A 206 7.42 5.66 5.36
C ALA A 206 6.62 6.87 4.83
N ILE A 207 6.30 6.84 3.53
CA ILE A 207 5.40 7.77 2.87
C ILE A 207 4.16 7.00 2.40
N VAL A 208 2.99 7.40 2.91
CA VAL A 208 1.70 6.86 2.46
C VAL A 208 1.17 7.79 1.37
N PHE A 209 1.22 7.33 0.12
CA PHE A 209 0.77 8.11 -1.03
C PHE A 209 -0.69 7.80 -1.38
N ILE A 210 -1.48 8.84 -1.61
CA ILE A 210 -2.88 8.74 -2.04
C ILE A 210 -3.05 9.57 -3.30
N ASP A 211 -3.12 8.89 -4.44
CA ASP A 211 -3.51 9.55 -5.68
C ASP A 211 -5.02 9.79 -5.70
N GLU A 212 -5.43 10.87 -6.38
CA GLU A 212 -6.83 11.31 -6.43
C GLU A 212 -7.48 11.36 -5.03
N ILE A 213 -6.80 11.99 -4.07
CA ILE A 213 -7.25 12.05 -2.67
C ILE A 213 -8.66 12.66 -2.52
N ASP A 214 -9.09 13.49 -3.46
CA ASP A 214 -10.44 14.05 -3.54
C ASP A 214 -11.53 12.98 -3.80
N ALA A 215 -11.19 11.84 -4.43
CA ALA A 215 -12.14 10.75 -4.61
C ALA A 215 -12.38 9.95 -3.32
N VAL A 216 -11.39 9.84 -2.42
CA VAL A 216 -11.53 9.13 -1.13
C VAL A 216 -11.94 10.06 0.01
N LEU A 217 -11.39 11.27 0.04
CA LEU A 217 -11.49 12.22 1.15
C LEU A 217 -12.13 13.56 0.71
N GLY A 218 -12.82 13.58 -0.43
CA GLY A 218 -13.56 14.76 -0.87
C GLY A 218 -14.77 15.08 -0.02
N THR A 219 -15.33 16.27 -0.24
CA THR A 219 -16.50 16.78 0.48
C THR A 219 -17.67 15.80 0.38
N ARG A 220 -18.39 15.59 1.49
CA ARG A 220 -19.56 14.70 1.50
C ARG A 220 -20.60 15.18 0.49
N ARG A 221 -20.82 14.40 -0.57
CA ARG A 221 -21.87 14.69 -1.56
C ARG A 221 -23.19 14.12 -1.08
N SER A 222 -24.28 14.83 -1.34
CA SER A 222 -25.65 14.36 -1.06
C SER A 222 -25.89 13.04 -1.78
N GLY A 223 -26.04 11.93 -1.04
CA GLY A 223 -26.16 10.57 -1.60
C GLY A 223 -24.90 9.71 -1.50
N GLU A 224 -23.84 10.18 -0.84
CA GLU A 224 -22.69 9.36 -0.50
C GLU A 224 -23.06 8.23 0.48
N HIS A 225 -22.55 7.03 0.23
CA HIS A 225 -22.85 5.84 1.03
C HIS A 225 -22.30 5.98 2.46
N GLU A 226 -23.05 5.57 3.48
CA GLU A 226 -22.61 5.66 4.90
C GLU A 226 -21.28 4.95 5.15
N ALA A 227 -21.01 3.86 4.41
CA ALA A 227 -19.73 3.16 4.44
C ALA A 227 -18.53 4.07 4.10
N SER A 228 -18.70 5.00 3.17
CA SER A 228 -17.68 6.01 2.83
C SER A 228 -17.36 6.91 4.01
N GLY A 229 -18.41 7.40 4.67
CA GLY A 229 -18.27 8.28 5.82
C GLY A 229 -17.51 7.60 6.97
N MET A 230 -17.73 6.31 7.18
CA MET A 230 -17.01 5.53 8.21
C MET A 230 -15.53 5.34 7.86
N VAL A 231 -15.21 5.01 6.61
CA VAL A 231 -13.81 4.85 6.16
C VAL A 231 -13.04 6.17 6.26
N LYS A 232 -13.66 7.27 5.82
CA LYS A 232 -13.12 8.63 5.98
C LYS A 232 -12.83 8.93 7.45
N ALA A 233 -13.77 8.64 8.34
CA ALA A 233 -13.59 8.86 9.78
C ALA A 233 -12.44 8.02 10.36
N GLU A 234 -12.37 6.74 10.02
CA GLU A 234 -11.30 5.82 10.47
C GLU A 234 -9.93 6.29 9.98
N PHE A 235 -9.83 6.69 8.71
CA PHE A 235 -8.60 7.22 8.13
C PHE A 235 -8.12 8.47 8.88
N MET A 236 -9.05 9.35 9.23
CA MET A 236 -8.77 10.58 9.97
C MET A 236 -8.32 10.31 11.40
N THR A 237 -8.94 9.36 12.08
CA THR A 237 -8.53 8.94 13.42
C THR A 237 -7.10 8.39 13.41
N HIS A 238 -6.75 7.55 12.43
CA HIS A 238 -5.39 7.03 12.32
C HIS A 238 -4.37 8.10 11.95
N TRP A 239 -4.74 9.04 11.07
CA TRP A 239 -3.88 10.15 10.70
C TRP A 239 -3.58 11.06 11.89
N ASP A 240 -4.59 11.39 12.69
CA ASP A 240 -4.38 12.14 13.94
C ASP A 240 -3.46 11.39 14.90
N GLY A 241 -3.56 10.06 14.93
CA GLY A 241 -2.64 9.19 15.67
C GLY A 241 -1.17 9.30 15.23
N LEU A 242 -0.88 9.75 14.01
CA LEU A 242 0.50 9.99 13.54
C LEU A 242 1.12 11.24 14.16
N THR A 243 0.31 12.26 14.46
CA THR A 243 0.77 13.50 15.13
C THR A 243 1.19 13.25 16.57
N SER A 244 0.76 12.13 17.15
CA SER A 244 1.09 11.73 18.51
C SER A 244 2.44 11.01 18.53
N ALA A 245 3.27 11.35 19.53
CA ALA A 245 4.48 10.60 19.81
C ALA A 245 4.15 9.11 20.00
N ASN A 246 5.00 8.24 19.49
CA ASN A 246 4.85 6.80 19.65
C ASN A 246 4.94 6.41 21.14
N SER A 247 4.69 5.14 21.46
CA SER A 247 4.74 4.63 22.85
C SER A 247 6.08 4.84 23.57
N THR A 248 7.14 5.18 22.83
CA THR A 248 8.49 5.48 23.30
C THR A 248 8.79 6.99 23.41
N GLY A 249 7.81 7.86 23.10
CA GLY A 249 7.94 9.31 23.18
C GLY A 249 8.60 9.96 21.96
N GLU A 250 8.87 9.22 20.89
CA GLU A 250 9.48 9.71 19.66
C GLU A 250 8.42 10.06 18.61
N PRO A 251 8.63 11.09 17.77
CA PRO A 251 7.72 11.41 16.68
C PRO A 251 7.69 10.28 15.64
N GLN A 252 6.49 10.00 15.11
CA GLN A 252 6.35 9.01 14.04
C GLN A 252 6.93 9.57 12.73
N ARG A 253 7.80 8.80 12.08
CA ARG A 253 8.43 9.15 10.79
C ARG A 253 7.55 8.68 9.63
N ILE A 254 6.31 9.16 9.61
CA ILE A 254 5.31 8.80 8.61
C ILE A 254 4.69 10.07 8.06
N VAL A 255 4.70 10.20 6.74
CA VAL A 255 4.09 11.33 6.03
C VAL A 255 2.98 10.82 5.12
N VAL A 256 1.80 11.42 5.23
CA VAL A 256 0.71 11.18 4.28
C VAL A 256 0.85 12.18 3.13
N LEU A 257 1.10 11.70 1.93
CA LEU A 257 1.26 12.50 0.73
C LEU A 257 0.05 12.30 -0.19
N GLY A 258 -0.77 13.33 -0.35
CA GLY A 258 -1.91 13.28 -1.28
C GLY A 258 -1.59 13.98 -2.59
N ALA A 259 -2.11 13.44 -3.69
CA ALA A 259 -2.15 14.14 -4.98
C ALA A 259 -3.61 14.38 -5.39
N THR A 260 -3.90 15.56 -5.94
CA THR A 260 -5.21 15.88 -6.51
C THR A 260 -5.09 16.76 -7.75
N ASN A 261 -6.11 16.69 -8.61
CA ASN A 261 -6.31 17.65 -9.69
C ASN A 261 -7.28 18.78 -9.29
N ARG A 262 -7.97 18.65 -8.15
CA ARG A 262 -9.09 19.51 -7.73
C ARG A 262 -9.03 19.78 -6.23
N ILE A 263 -8.16 20.71 -5.83
CA ILE A 263 -8.02 21.09 -4.41
C ILE A 263 -9.34 21.59 -3.80
N GLN A 264 -10.23 22.19 -4.59
CA GLN A 264 -11.53 22.67 -4.17
C GLN A 264 -12.53 21.55 -3.81
N ASP A 265 -12.29 20.33 -4.27
CA ASP A 265 -13.18 19.18 -4.01
C ASP A 265 -12.79 18.45 -2.70
N ILE A 266 -11.70 18.85 -2.06
CA ILE A 266 -11.20 18.29 -0.80
C ILE A 266 -11.91 18.94 0.40
N ASP A 267 -12.31 18.12 1.37
CA ASP A 267 -12.91 18.60 2.62
C ASP A 267 -11.91 19.42 3.46
N GLU A 268 -12.38 20.51 4.06
CA GLU A 268 -11.58 21.40 4.90
C GLU A 268 -10.88 20.67 6.06
N ALA A 269 -11.50 19.63 6.62
CA ALA A 269 -10.92 18.81 7.68
C ALA A 269 -9.64 18.09 7.23
N ILE A 270 -9.55 17.70 5.95
CA ILE A 270 -8.37 17.08 5.33
C ILE A 270 -7.32 18.15 5.06
N LEU A 271 -7.73 19.28 4.48
CA LEU A 271 -6.83 20.41 4.20
C LEU A 271 -6.14 20.95 5.46
N ARG A 272 -6.76 20.81 6.63
CA ARG A 272 -6.16 21.16 7.93
C ARG A 272 -5.07 20.19 8.37
N ARG A 273 -5.15 18.92 7.97
CA ARG A 273 -4.15 17.87 8.27
C ARG A 273 -3.00 17.84 7.27
N MET A 274 -3.13 18.60 6.18
CA MET A 274 -2.11 18.81 5.16
C MET A 274 -1.62 20.27 5.21
N PRO A 275 -0.81 20.64 6.22
CA PRO A 275 -0.33 22.01 6.36
C PRO A 275 0.53 22.48 5.18
N LYS A 276 1.26 21.56 4.54
CA LYS A 276 2.10 21.84 3.38
C LYS A 276 1.34 21.49 2.09
N LYS A 277 1.16 22.49 1.22
CA LYS A 277 0.39 22.38 -0.02
C LYS A 277 1.22 22.96 -1.15
N PHE A 278 1.49 22.16 -2.17
CA PHE A 278 2.38 22.50 -3.26
C PHE A 278 1.62 22.54 -4.60
N PRO A 279 1.56 23.70 -5.28
CA PRO A 279 0.97 23.82 -6.60
C PRO A 279 1.93 23.26 -7.66
N VAL A 280 1.67 22.04 -8.12
CA VAL A 280 2.43 21.39 -9.20
C VAL A 280 1.83 21.81 -10.54
N THR A 281 2.35 22.89 -11.11
CA THR A 281 1.94 23.46 -12.40
C THR A 281 3.02 23.25 -13.46
N LEU A 282 2.64 23.40 -14.74
CA LEU A 282 3.61 23.44 -15.81
C LEU A 282 4.56 24.63 -15.62
N PRO A 283 5.86 24.47 -15.93
CA PRO A 283 6.78 25.60 -15.95
C PRO A 283 6.29 26.63 -16.98
N PRO A 284 6.44 27.93 -16.68
CA PRO A 284 6.07 28.97 -17.63
C PRO A 284 6.85 28.80 -18.92
N THR A 285 6.15 28.81 -20.05
CA THR A 285 6.79 28.75 -21.35
C THR A 285 7.38 30.13 -21.69
N PRO A 286 8.44 30.21 -22.52
CA PRO A 286 8.97 31.50 -22.98
C PRO A 286 7.91 32.40 -23.65
N SER A 287 6.85 31.81 -24.20
CA SER A 287 5.69 32.52 -24.76
C SER A 287 4.81 33.22 -23.71
N ASP A 288 4.82 32.77 -22.46
CA ASP A 288 4.04 33.40 -21.39
C ASP A 288 4.64 34.76 -20.97
N PHE A 289 5.94 34.94 -21.18
CA PHE A 289 6.64 36.22 -20.97
C PHE A 289 6.39 37.24 -22.11
N ALA A 290 5.88 36.80 -23.27
CA ALA A 290 5.64 37.66 -24.42
C ALA A 290 4.33 38.48 -24.34
N PHE A 291 3.42 38.15 -23.42
CA PHE A 291 2.14 38.84 -23.23
C PHE A 291 2.10 39.76 -22.00
N SER A 292 3.20 39.88 -21.26
CA SER A 292 3.29 40.72 -20.05
C SER A 292 4.11 42.01 -20.25
N ALA A 293 4.34 42.44 -21.50
CA ALA A 293 5.07 43.66 -21.84
C ALA A 293 4.18 44.68 -22.57
#